data_AF-A0A7V9JAM5-F1
#
_entry.id   AF-A0A7V9JAM5-F1
#
_cell.length_a   1.000
_cell.length_b   1.000
_cell.length_c   1.000
_cell.angle_alpha   90.00
_cell.angle_beta   90.00
_cell.angle_gamma   90.00
#
_symmetry.space_group_name_H-M   'P 1'
#
loop_
_entity.id
_entity.type
_entity.pdbx_description
1 polymer ?
#
loop_
_entity_poly.entity_id
_entity_poly.type
_entity_poly.pdbx_seq_one_letter_code
_entity_poly.pdbx_strand_id
1 'polypeptide(L)'
;IAHISADRKDVQLVSIPRDTWVPIEDYPGDDEHAKINAAFAYGGPSLAVKTVQDLTGIPIDHVAIIDWAGFKDLTTALGGVRVYIPETFYDTSQRIEWPKGWHEYEGQQALAYVRTRYNLPDESGDFGRIARQQNFMRATMSKLLSAGTMTNPIKLVKVINTLTKYLTVDETWDNGEIRSLALSMRGLGSDQVEFLTAPLGRYDYVGEQSIVRLAPKQSEALFDSLREDDIDSYLDKYPKAKLDGEQSIS
;
A
#
# COMPACT_ATOMS: atom_id res chain seq x y z
N ILE A 1 5.55 -1.41 -2.34
CA ILE A 1 6.30 -2.14 -3.39
C ILE A 1 5.37 -3.20 -3.94
N ALA A 2 5.26 -3.27 -5.27
CA ALA A 2 4.63 -4.39 -5.94
C ALA A 2 5.76 -5.15 -6.64
N HIS A 3 6.06 -6.34 -6.14
CA HIS A 3 7.05 -7.23 -6.71
C HIS A 3 6.32 -8.29 -7.54
N ILE A 4 6.80 -8.54 -8.75
CA ILE A 4 6.24 -9.53 -9.67
C ILE A 4 7.40 -10.44 -10.02
N SER A 5 7.30 -11.70 -9.60
CA SER A 5 8.28 -12.76 -9.90
C SER A 5 8.63 -12.80 -11.39
N ALA A 6 9.87 -13.20 -11.71
CA ALA A 6 10.33 -13.25 -13.09
C ALA A 6 9.46 -14.15 -14.00
N ASP A 7 8.88 -15.22 -13.45
CA ASP A 7 7.97 -16.13 -14.16
C ASP A 7 6.50 -15.66 -14.18
N ARG A 8 6.22 -14.52 -13.52
CA ARG A 8 4.93 -13.83 -13.44
C ARG A 8 3.82 -14.66 -12.81
N LYS A 9 4.18 -15.66 -11.99
CA LYS A 9 3.19 -16.51 -11.31
C LYS A 9 2.84 -16.02 -9.92
N ASP A 10 3.70 -15.20 -9.33
CA ASP A 10 3.53 -14.71 -7.95
C ASP A 10 3.73 -13.19 -7.87
N VAL A 11 2.90 -12.56 -7.06
CA VAL A 11 2.90 -11.11 -6.83
C VAL A 11 2.96 -10.85 -5.34
N GLN A 12 3.96 -10.10 -4.90
CA GLN A 12 4.08 -9.66 -3.51
C GLN A 12 3.82 -8.16 -3.42
N LEU A 13 2.80 -7.78 -2.66
CA LEU A 13 2.53 -6.40 -2.31
C LEU A 13 3.02 -6.11 -0.89
N VAL A 14 4.11 -5.34 -0.81
CA VAL A 14 4.72 -4.93 0.45
C VAL A 14 4.42 -3.48 0.75
N SER A 15 3.65 -3.24 1.81
CA SER A 15 3.37 -1.91 2.33
C SER A 15 4.50 -1.45 3.27
N ILE A 16 5.04 -0.26 3.04
CA ILE A 16 5.97 0.38 3.97
C ILE A 16 5.18 1.43 4.76
N PRO A 17 5.17 1.38 6.11
CA PRO A 17 4.49 2.39 6.90
C PRO A 17 5.01 3.80 6.59
N ARG A 18 4.11 4.77 6.40
CA ARG A 18 4.50 6.14 6.01
C ARG A 18 5.44 6.81 7.01
N ASP A 19 5.30 6.48 8.29
CA ASP A 19 6.06 7.10 9.38
C ASP A 19 7.34 6.29 9.71
N THR A 20 7.75 5.38 8.81
CA THR A 20 9.00 4.62 8.94
C THR A 20 10.19 5.58 8.98
N TRP A 21 11.00 5.50 10.04
CA TRP A 21 12.19 6.32 10.23
C TRP A 21 13.36 5.73 9.45
N VAL A 22 13.85 6.48 8.46
CA VAL A 22 14.87 6.05 7.51
C VAL A 22 15.84 7.20 7.22
N PRO A 23 17.09 6.89 6.82
CA PRO A 23 17.95 7.89 6.19
C PRO A 23 17.33 8.34 4.86
N ILE A 24 17.41 9.63 4.59
CA ILE A 24 16.98 10.26 3.34
C ILE A 24 18.14 11.16 2.89
N GLU A 25 18.72 10.85 1.73
CA GLU A 25 19.84 11.60 1.16
C GLU A 25 19.53 13.10 1.09
N ASP A 26 20.53 13.91 1.46
CA ASP A 26 20.49 15.38 1.47
C ASP A 26 19.37 16.00 2.36
N TYR A 27 18.75 15.23 3.25
CA TYR A 27 17.69 15.76 4.11
C TYR A 27 18.26 16.67 5.20
N PRO A 28 17.75 17.91 5.37
CA PRO A 28 18.33 18.94 6.26
C PRO A 28 18.07 18.71 7.76
N GLY A 29 17.74 17.48 8.18
CA GLY A 29 17.50 17.09 9.57
C GLY A 29 18.72 16.46 10.23
N ASP A 30 18.67 16.31 11.56
CA ASP A 30 19.73 15.63 12.32
C ASP A 30 19.94 14.20 11.76
N ASP A 31 21.21 13.87 11.51
CA ASP A 31 21.67 12.60 10.92
C ASP A 31 21.08 12.25 9.55
N GLU A 32 20.52 13.19 8.79
CA GLU A 32 19.86 12.94 7.49
C GLU A 32 18.68 11.95 7.59
N HIS A 33 18.06 11.81 8.76
CA HIS A 33 16.91 10.91 8.93
C HIS A 33 15.59 11.68 8.96
N ALA A 34 14.57 11.04 8.40
CA ALA A 34 13.19 11.48 8.53
C ALA A 34 12.22 10.31 8.38
N LYS A 35 10.93 10.61 8.52
CA LYS A 35 9.87 9.69 8.12
C LYS A 35 9.93 9.50 6.60
N ILE A 36 9.76 8.28 6.11
CA ILE A 36 9.90 7.95 4.69
C ILE A 36 9.00 8.79 3.77
N ASN A 37 7.83 9.23 4.25
CA ASN A 37 6.95 10.13 3.48
C ASN A 37 7.55 11.52 3.23
N ALA A 38 8.55 11.95 4.02
CA ALA A 38 9.25 13.21 3.83
C ALA A 38 10.09 13.22 2.56
N ALA A 39 10.59 12.06 2.09
CA ALA A 39 11.36 11.97 0.84
C ALA A 39 10.57 12.53 -0.35
N PHE A 40 9.28 12.15 -0.46
CA PHE A 40 8.40 12.67 -1.50
C PHE A 40 8.11 14.16 -1.33
N ALA A 41 7.88 14.61 -0.10
CA ALA A 41 7.59 16.02 0.17
C ALA A 41 8.79 16.95 -0.09
N TYR A 42 10.01 16.44 0.12
CA TYR A 42 11.25 17.20 0.00
C TYR A 42 11.84 17.14 -1.42
N GLY A 43 12.03 15.94 -1.96
CA GLY A 43 12.72 15.71 -3.25
C GLY A 43 11.83 15.07 -4.32
N GLY A 44 10.52 14.99 -4.10
CA GLY A 44 9.57 14.47 -5.07
C GLY A 44 9.70 12.96 -5.32
N PRO A 45 9.17 12.47 -6.46
CA PRO A 45 9.16 11.07 -6.84
C PRO A 45 10.55 10.40 -6.81
N SER A 46 11.56 11.07 -7.36
CA SER A 46 12.89 10.50 -7.52
C SER A 46 13.56 10.22 -6.18
N LEU A 47 13.48 11.16 -5.23
CA LEU A 47 14.02 10.95 -3.89
C LEU A 47 13.22 9.90 -3.12
N ALA A 48 11.91 9.85 -3.29
CA ALA A 48 11.09 8.81 -2.67
C ALA A 48 11.45 7.40 -3.17
N VAL A 49 11.63 7.23 -4.48
CA VAL A 49 12.10 5.97 -5.08
C VAL A 49 13.47 5.62 -4.53
N LYS A 50 14.43 6.56 -4.58
CA LYS A 50 15.78 6.33 -4.06
C LYS A 50 15.77 5.91 -2.58
N THR A 51 15.00 6.60 -1.74
CA THR A 51 14.86 6.27 -0.32
C THR A 51 14.33 4.84 -0.11
N VAL A 52 13.36 4.41 -0.93
CA VAL A 52 12.84 3.03 -0.88
C VAL A 52 13.90 2.03 -1.34
N GLN A 53 14.65 2.33 -2.41
CA GLN A 53 15.75 1.49 -2.88
C GLN A 53 16.86 1.37 -1.83
N ASP A 54 17.24 2.48 -1.17
CA ASP A 54 18.29 2.49 -0.15
C ASP A 54 17.82 1.75 1.12
N LEU A 55 16.55 1.88 1.51
CA LEU A 55 15.96 1.13 2.63
C LEU A 55 15.93 -0.37 2.38
N THR A 56 15.51 -0.75 1.16
CA THR A 56 15.17 -2.13 0.86
C THR A 56 16.29 -2.89 0.19
N GLY A 57 17.17 -2.23 -0.57
CA GLY A 57 18.14 -2.86 -1.48
C GLY A 57 17.52 -3.40 -2.78
N ILE A 58 16.24 -3.13 -3.03
CA ILE A 58 15.51 -3.62 -4.22
C ILE A 58 15.53 -2.54 -5.30
N PRO A 59 15.99 -2.82 -6.53
CA PRO A 59 15.88 -1.88 -7.64
C PRO A 59 14.40 -1.67 -7.97
N ILE A 60 14.01 -0.42 -8.22
CA ILE A 60 12.64 -0.07 -8.63
C ILE A 60 12.67 0.20 -10.13
N ASP A 61 12.12 -0.74 -10.91
CA ASP A 61 12.04 -0.59 -12.37
C ASP A 61 11.09 0.53 -12.77
N HIS A 62 10.01 0.68 -12.01
CA HIS A 62 8.92 1.57 -12.37
C HIS A 62 8.25 2.21 -11.14
N VAL A 63 7.81 3.46 -11.31
CA VAL A 63 7.09 4.21 -10.28
C VAL A 63 5.66 4.52 -10.70
N ALA A 64 4.76 4.38 -9.72
CA ALA A 64 3.34 4.62 -9.86
C ALA A 64 2.88 5.55 -8.74
N ILE A 65 2.49 6.78 -9.09
CA ILE A 65 1.96 7.77 -8.13
C ILE A 65 0.50 8.02 -8.44
N ILE A 66 -0.34 7.95 -7.41
CA ILE A 66 -1.79 8.18 -7.53
C ILE A 66 -2.17 9.28 -6.55
N ASP A 67 -2.79 10.34 -7.07
CA ASP A 67 -3.32 11.44 -6.27
C ASP A 67 -4.75 11.15 -5.78
N TRP A 68 -5.38 12.12 -5.12
CA TRP A 68 -6.76 11.95 -4.64
C TRP A 68 -7.79 11.82 -5.74
N ALA A 69 -7.56 12.38 -6.94
CA ALA A 69 -8.46 12.21 -8.07
C ALA A 69 -8.38 10.76 -8.58
N GLY A 70 -7.16 10.27 -8.82
CA GLY A 70 -6.91 8.91 -9.26
C GLY A 70 -7.38 7.86 -8.26
N PHE A 71 -7.26 8.11 -6.96
CA PHE A 71 -7.79 7.23 -5.92
C PHE A 71 -9.32 7.07 -6.00
N LYS A 72 -10.06 8.18 -6.18
CA LYS A 72 -11.52 8.13 -6.35
C LYS A 72 -11.90 7.33 -7.59
N ASP A 73 -11.27 7.65 -8.72
CA ASP A 73 -11.58 7.00 -9.99
C ASP A 73 -11.22 5.52 -9.97
N LEU A 74 -10.13 5.14 -9.28
CA LEU A 74 -9.71 3.76 -9.10
C LEU A 74 -10.76 2.97 -8.32
N THR A 75 -11.19 3.48 -7.17
CA THR A 75 -12.21 2.78 -6.35
C THR A 75 -13.56 2.66 -7.08
N THR A 76 -13.95 3.65 -7.89
CA THR A 76 -15.14 3.56 -8.77
C THR A 76 -14.91 2.62 -9.97
N ALA A 77 -13.68 2.50 -10.48
CA ALA A 77 -13.36 1.53 -11.53
C ALA A 77 -13.47 0.10 -11.02
N LEU A 78 -13.07 -0.14 -9.77
CA LEU A 78 -13.21 -1.42 -9.07
C LEU A 78 -14.67 -1.76 -8.70
N GLY A 79 -15.56 -0.78 -8.73
CA GLY A 79 -16.95 -0.90 -8.33
C GLY A 79 -17.11 -1.04 -6.81
N GLY A 80 -16.26 -0.35 -6.05
CA GLY A 80 -16.25 -0.38 -4.60
C GLY A 80 -15.17 -1.24 -3.97
N VAL A 81 -14.73 -0.80 -2.79
CA VAL A 81 -13.82 -1.52 -1.91
C VAL A 81 -14.57 -1.86 -0.64
N ARG A 82 -14.57 -3.15 -0.28
CA ARG A 82 -15.28 -3.66 0.88
C ARG A 82 -14.42 -3.48 2.15
N VAL A 83 -15.01 -2.91 3.19
CA VAL A 83 -14.36 -2.69 4.49
C VAL A 83 -15.29 -3.08 5.63
N TYR A 84 -14.72 -3.56 6.74
CA TYR A 84 -15.45 -3.76 7.99
C TYR A 84 -15.16 -2.60 8.94
N ILE A 85 -16.21 -2.14 9.62
CA ILE A 85 -16.12 -1.13 10.65
C ILE A 85 -16.48 -1.82 11.98
N PRO A 86 -15.54 -1.95 12.93
CA PRO A 86 -15.75 -2.73 14.15
C PRO A 86 -16.77 -2.09 15.11
N GLU A 87 -16.88 -0.77 15.07
CA GLU A 87 -17.78 0.02 15.90
C GLU A 87 -18.19 1.32 15.19
N THR A 88 -19.44 1.76 15.41
CA THR A 88 -19.96 3.00 14.84
C THR A 88 -19.23 4.19 15.43
N PHE A 89 -18.81 5.13 14.58
CA PHE A 89 -18.14 6.33 15.04
C PHE A 89 -18.44 7.55 14.16
N TYR A 90 -18.23 8.74 14.71
CA TYR A 90 -18.56 10.00 14.04
C TYR A 90 -17.31 10.85 13.79
N ASP A 91 -17.00 11.08 12.52
CA ASP A 91 -15.95 12.01 12.11
C ASP A 91 -16.46 13.45 12.20
N THR A 92 -16.09 14.17 13.25
CA THR A 92 -16.48 15.56 13.47
C THR A 92 -15.94 16.51 12.42
N SER A 93 -14.79 16.21 11.82
CA SER A 93 -14.14 17.06 10.81
C SER A 93 -14.87 17.00 9.47
N GLN A 94 -15.42 15.84 9.15
CA GLN A 94 -16.18 15.61 7.92
C GLN A 94 -17.69 15.67 8.12
N ARG A 95 -18.15 15.64 9.38
CA ARG A 95 -19.56 15.52 9.79
C ARG A 95 -20.24 14.26 9.24
N ILE A 96 -19.52 13.14 9.24
CA ILE A 96 -19.98 11.85 8.71
C ILE A 96 -20.05 10.83 9.84
N GLU A 97 -21.16 10.10 9.91
CA GLU A 97 -21.28 8.91 10.74
C GLU A 97 -20.89 7.67 9.93
N TRP A 98 -20.04 6.84 10.52
CA TRP A 98 -19.55 5.60 9.93
C TRP A 98 -20.11 4.43 10.75
N PRO A 99 -21.20 3.79 10.30
CA PRO A 99 -21.86 2.73 11.06
C PRO A 99 -21.04 1.44 11.14
N LYS A 100 -21.15 0.71 12.25
CA LYS A 100 -20.59 -0.64 12.41
C LYS A 100 -21.07 -1.59 11.30
N GLY A 101 -20.19 -2.47 10.84
CA GLY A 101 -20.52 -3.55 9.90
C GLY A 101 -19.71 -3.52 8.62
N TRP A 102 -20.12 -4.34 7.66
CA TRP A 102 -19.52 -4.40 6.33
C TRP A 102 -20.12 -3.34 5.41
N HIS A 103 -19.24 -2.58 4.75
CA HIS A 103 -19.62 -1.54 3.80
C HIS A 103 -18.79 -1.65 2.53
N GLU A 104 -19.34 -1.18 1.42
CA GLU A 104 -18.63 -1.04 0.16
C GLU A 104 -18.58 0.45 -0.19
N TYR A 105 -17.36 1.00 -0.28
CA TYR A 105 -17.14 2.42 -0.56
C TYR A 105 -16.39 2.62 -1.86
N GLU A 106 -16.81 3.61 -2.64
CA GLU A 106 -16.14 4.07 -3.84
C GLU A 106 -16.09 5.60 -3.93
N GLY A 107 -15.24 6.10 -4.82
CA GLY A 107 -15.15 7.51 -5.17
C GLY A 107 -14.97 8.41 -3.95
N GLN A 108 -15.86 9.39 -3.81
CA GLN A 108 -15.78 10.38 -2.73
C GLN A 108 -16.02 9.77 -1.34
N GLN A 109 -16.85 8.72 -1.22
CA GLN A 109 -17.08 8.05 0.06
C GLN A 109 -15.84 7.25 0.50
N ALA A 110 -15.20 6.55 -0.43
CA ALA A 110 -13.92 5.89 -0.16
C ALA A 110 -12.85 6.89 0.29
N LEU A 111 -12.77 8.02 -0.42
CA LEU A 111 -11.83 9.10 -0.08
C LEU A 111 -12.13 9.71 1.30
N ALA A 112 -13.40 9.92 1.63
CA ALA A 112 -13.81 10.43 2.94
C ALA A 112 -13.37 9.46 4.05
N TYR A 113 -13.66 8.17 3.88
CA TYR A 113 -13.33 7.11 4.85
C TYR A 113 -11.82 7.04 5.15
N VAL A 114 -10.96 7.06 4.13
CA VAL A 114 -9.50 7.01 4.33
C VAL A 114 -8.92 8.30 4.90
N ARG A 115 -9.64 9.41 4.77
CA ARG A 115 -9.23 10.73 5.28
C ARG A 115 -9.76 11.02 6.69
N THR A 116 -10.54 10.12 7.28
CA THR A 116 -11.08 10.31 8.63
C THR A 116 -9.98 10.29 9.69
N ARG A 117 -10.00 11.29 10.58
CA ARG A 117 -8.91 11.57 11.55
C ARG A 117 -9.31 11.49 13.03
N TYR A 118 -10.59 11.61 13.37
CA TYR A 118 -11.06 11.84 14.75
C TYR A 118 -12.06 10.78 15.23
N ASN A 119 -12.13 10.60 16.56
CA ASN A 119 -13.07 9.72 17.28
C ASN A 119 -13.05 8.27 16.82
N LEU A 120 -11.87 7.66 16.76
CA LEU A 120 -11.77 6.22 16.55
C LEU A 120 -12.09 5.49 17.87
N PRO A 121 -12.86 4.39 17.84
CA PRO A 121 -13.26 3.64 19.04
C PRO A 121 -12.09 2.97 19.78
N ASP A 122 -10.92 2.83 19.13
CA ASP A 122 -9.70 2.42 19.81
C ASP A 122 -9.01 3.64 20.44
N GLU A 123 -8.88 3.64 21.76
CA GLU A 123 -8.19 4.65 22.59
C GLU A 123 -6.68 4.82 22.28
N SER A 124 -6.20 4.32 21.14
CA SER A 124 -4.78 4.33 20.70
C SER A 124 -4.40 5.51 19.79
N GLY A 125 -5.28 6.50 19.61
CA GLY A 125 -4.96 7.75 18.92
C GLY A 125 -4.49 7.56 17.46
N ASP A 126 -3.37 8.20 17.11
CA ASP A 126 -2.75 8.21 15.78
C ASP A 126 -2.50 6.81 15.16
N PHE A 127 -2.44 5.76 15.98
CA PHE A 127 -2.17 4.39 15.55
C PHE A 127 -3.38 3.71 14.89
N GLY A 128 -4.61 3.94 15.39
CA GLY A 128 -5.83 3.46 14.74
C GLY A 128 -6.04 4.07 13.34
N ARG A 129 -5.56 5.31 13.13
CA ARG A 129 -5.57 5.98 11.83
C ARG A 129 -4.67 5.27 10.81
N ILE A 130 -3.43 4.98 11.20
CA ILE A 130 -2.46 4.32 10.32
C ILE A 130 -2.96 2.93 9.93
N ALA A 131 -3.50 2.18 10.90
CA ALA A 131 -4.09 0.87 10.66
C ALA A 131 -5.24 0.94 9.63
N ARG A 132 -6.16 1.90 9.76
CA ARG A 132 -7.29 2.03 8.82
C ARG A 132 -6.87 2.40 7.40
N GLN A 133 -5.96 3.37 7.25
CA GLN A 133 -5.46 3.77 5.92
C GLN A 133 -4.73 2.62 5.24
N GLN A 134 -3.88 1.89 5.98
CA GLN A 134 -3.21 0.69 5.50
C GLN A 134 -4.21 -0.41 5.16
N ASN A 135 -5.22 -0.63 6.00
CA ASN A 135 -6.30 -1.60 5.77
C ASN A 135 -7.09 -1.28 4.50
N PHE A 136 -7.44 -0.02 4.26
CA PHE A 136 -8.15 0.36 3.05
C PHE A 136 -7.27 0.22 1.80
N MET A 137 -6.00 0.63 1.87
CA MET A 137 -5.07 0.46 0.75
C MET A 137 -4.88 -1.03 0.42
N ARG A 138 -4.74 -1.88 1.45
CA ARG A 138 -4.69 -3.34 1.31
C ARG A 138 -5.97 -3.89 0.68
N ALA A 139 -7.14 -3.48 1.16
CA ALA A 139 -8.43 -3.89 0.60
C ALA A 139 -8.59 -3.45 -0.86
N THR A 140 -8.11 -2.26 -1.20
CA THR A 140 -8.12 -1.74 -2.58
C THR A 140 -7.23 -2.58 -3.48
N MET A 141 -6.01 -2.89 -3.04
CA MET A 141 -5.08 -3.72 -3.79
C MET A 141 -5.56 -5.18 -3.90
N SER A 142 -6.16 -5.72 -2.85
CA SER A 142 -6.81 -7.04 -2.87
C SER A 142 -7.95 -7.09 -3.86
N LYS A 143 -8.84 -6.09 -3.86
CA LYS A 143 -9.92 -5.97 -4.86
C LYS A 143 -9.36 -5.83 -6.28
N LEU A 144 -8.29 -5.07 -6.46
CA LEU A 144 -7.59 -4.90 -7.73
C LEU A 144 -7.07 -6.24 -8.27
N LEU A 145 -6.41 -7.01 -7.42
CA LEU A 145 -5.79 -8.30 -7.77
C LEU A 145 -6.74 -9.49 -7.65
N SER A 146 -7.98 -9.28 -7.16
CA SER A 146 -8.96 -10.35 -6.98
C SER A 146 -9.30 -11.03 -8.31
N ALA A 147 -9.61 -12.32 -8.24
CA ALA A 147 -10.06 -13.09 -9.39
C ALA A 147 -11.25 -12.42 -10.10
N GLY A 148 -12.17 -11.77 -9.36
CA GLY A 148 -13.31 -11.06 -9.94
C GLY A 148 -12.97 -9.83 -10.77
N THR A 149 -11.84 -9.17 -10.49
CA THR A 149 -11.32 -8.06 -11.31
C THR A 149 -10.43 -8.58 -12.44
N MET A 150 -9.54 -9.53 -12.14
CA MET A 150 -8.55 -10.06 -13.11
C MET A 150 -9.16 -10.94 -14.20
N THR A 151 -10.22 -11.69 -13.90
CA THR A 151 -10.91 -12.54 -14.89
C THR A 151 -12.00 -11.78 -15.67
N ASN A 152 -12.38 -10.58 -15.25
CA ASN A 152 -13.38 -9.77 -15.93
C ASN A 152 -12.71 -8.78 -16.89
N PRO A 153 -12.73 -9.02 -18.22
CA PRO A 153 -12.01 -8.21 -19.18
C PRO A 153 -12.48 -6.76 -19.24
N ILE A 154 -13.78 -6.50 -18.99
CA ILE A 154 -14.34 -5.14 -18.99
C ILE A 154 -13.83 -4.37 -17.77
N LYS A 155 -13.87 -4.98 -16.59
CA LYS A 155 -13.35 -4.36 -15.36
C LYS A 155 -11.83 -4.14 -15.45
N LEU A 156 -11.09 -5.14 -15.92
CA LEU A 156 -9.65 -5.06 -16.08
C LEU A 156 -9.25 -3.89 -16.99
N VAL A 157 -9.87 -3.77 -18.17
CA VAL A 157 -9.61 -2.65 -19.10
C VAL A 157 -10.00 -1.30 -18.47
N LYS A 158 -11.13 -1.22 -17.75
CA LYS A 158 -11.54 0.00 -17.05
C LYS A 158 -10.51 0.43 -16.03
N VAL A 159 -10.04 -0.50 -15.20
CA VAL A 159 -9.03 -0.27 -14.16
C VAL A 159 -7.69 0.15 -14.75
N ILE A 160 -7.18 -0.55 -15.77
CA ILE A 160 -5.92 -0.19 -16.42
C ILE A 160 -6.00 1.21 -17.03
N ASN A 161 -7.09 1.53 -17.71
CA ASN A 161 -7.30 2.86 -18.30
C ASN A 161 -7.45 3.95 -17.25
N THR A 162 -7.98 3.64 -16.06
CA THR A 162 -7.99 4.58 -14.94
C THR A 162 -6.60 4.77 -14.39
N LEU A 163 -5.86 3.69 -14.10
CA LEU A 163 -4.50 3.77 -13.58
C LEU A 163 -3.60 4.59 -14.52
N THR A 164 -3.51 4.23 -15.79
CA THR A 164 -2.68 4.93 -16.80
C THR A 164 -2.97 6.43 -16.96
N LYS A 165 -4.15 6.94 -16.56
CA LYS A 165 -4.45 8.39 -16.57
C LYS A 165 -3.82 9.16 -15.41
N TYR A 166 -3.63 8.49 -14.27
CA TYR A 166 -3.21 9.11 -13.02
C TYR A 166 -1.80 8.71 -12.61
N LEU A 167 -1.26 7.64 -13.21
CA LEU A 167 0.12 7.24 -13.04
C LEU A 167 1.03 8.28 -13.69
N THR A 168 1.80 8.98 -12.87
CA THR A 168 3.05 9.59 -13.33
C THR A 168 4.07 8.47 -13.44
N VAL A 169 4.17 7.91 -14.63
CA VAL A 169 5.13 6.87 -14.96
C VAL A 169 6.47 7.53 -15.31
N ASP A 170 7.59 6.90 -14.95
CA ASP A 170 8.88 7.40 -15.43
C ASP A 170 8.89 7.38 -16.98
N GLU A 171 9.75 8.19 -17.59
CA GLU A 171 9.81 8.42 -19.04
C GLU A 171 9.98 7.16 -19.88
N THR A 172 10.36 6.03 -19.28
CA THR A 172 10.63 4.76 -19.96
C THR A 172 9.46 3.78 -20.00
N TRP A 173 8.41 3.96 -19.18
CA TRP A 173 7.33 2.98 -19.08
C TRP A 173 6.09 3.45 -19.86
N ASP A 174 5.93 2.94 -21.08
CA ASP A 174 4.81 3.30 -21.94
C ASP A 174 3.50 2.65 -21.46
N ASN A 175 2.37 3.31 -21.73
CA ASN A 175 1.03 2.78 -21.48
C ASN A 175 0.82 1.39 -22.12
N GLY A 176 1.53 1.08 -23.21
CA GLY A 176 1.57 -0.25 -23.82
C GLY A 176 2.21 -1.33 -22.94
N GLU A 177 3.27 -1.00 -22.20
CA GLU A 177 3.98 -1.92 -21.31
C GLU A 177 3.18 -2.20 -20.03
N ILE A 178 2.55 -1.17 -19.45
CA ILE A 178 1.60 -1.33 -18.34
C ILE A 178 0.45 -2.27 -18.74
N ARG A 179 -0.09 -2.09 -19.95
CA ARG A 179 -1.14 -2.95 -20.50
C ARG A 179 -0.63 -4.38 -20.70
N SER A 180 0.55 -4.55 -21.29
CA SER A 180 1.18 -5.86 -21.51
C SER A 180 1.43 -6.59 -20.18
N LEU A 181 1.95 -5.88 -19.18
CA LEU A 181 2.14 -6.42 -17.83
C LEU A 181 0.82 -6.87 -17.21
N ALA A 182 -0.19 -5.99 -17.19
CA ALA A 182 -1.50 -6.32 -16.63
C ALA A 182 -2.19 -7.50 -17.36
N LEU A 183 -1.99 -7.62 -18.68
CA LEU A 183 -2.47 -8.77 -19.45
C LEU A 183 -1.66 -10.05 -19.18
N SER A 184 -0.34 -9.94 -18.94
CA SER A 184 0.50 -11.09 -18.57
C SER A 184 0.13 -11.70 -17.22
N MET A 185 -0.44 -10.87 -16.33
CA MET A 185 -0.96 -11.28 -15.02
C MET A 185 -2.39 -11.84 -15.10
N ARG A 186 -3.01 -11.87 -16.28
CA ARG A 186 -4.37 -12.39 -16.47
C ARG A 186 -4.37 -13.90 -16.24
N GLY A 187 -4.95 -14.33 -15.13
CA GLY A 187 -5.00 -15.74 -14.73
C GLY A 187 -4.40 -15.98 -13.36
N LEU A 188 -3.78 -14.96 -12.74
CA LEU A 188 -3.43 -14.99 -11.33
C LEU A 188 -4.69 -15.14 -10.49
N GLY A 189 -4.72 -16.17 -9.65
CA GLY A 189 -5.69 -16.37 -8.59
C GLY A 189 -5.32 -15.55 -7.35
N SER A 190 -6.27 -15.47 -6.41
CA SER A 190 -6.03 -14.87 -5.08
C SER A 190 -4.86 -15.50 -4.33
N ASP A 191 -4.57 -16.75 -4.64
CA ASP A 191 -3.66 -17.62 -3.91
C ASP A 191 -2.19 -17.33 -4.25
N GLN A 192 -1.98 -16.59 -5.34
CA GLN A 192 -0.69 -16.20 -5.92
C GLN A 192 -0.32 -14.75 -5.59
N VAL A 193 -1.12 -14.11 -4.74
CA VAL A 193 -0.94 -12.71 -4.35
C VAL A 193 -0.74 -12.64 -2.85
N GLU A 194 0.46 -12.22 -2.46
CA GLU A 194 0.84 -12.07 -1.07
C GLU A 194 0.79 -10.61 -0.63
N PHE A 195 0.06 -10.34 0.45
CA PHE A 195 0.00 -9.02 1.07
C PHE A 195 0.83 -9.02 2.34
N LEU A 196 1.82 -8.13 2.38
CA LEU A 196 2.79 -8.01 3.45
C LEU A 196 2.89 -6.56 3.90
N THR A 197 3.20 -6.35 5.17
CA THR A 197 3.64 -5.05 5.69
C THR A 197 5.09 -5.20 6.12
N ALA A 198 5.93 -4.20 5.81
CA ALA A 198 7.29 -4.15 6.29
C ALA A 198 7.30 -4.36 7.82
N PRO A 199 8.06 -5.33 8.35
CA PRO A 199 7.95 -5.78 9.72
C PRO A 199 8.07 -4.63 10.74
N LEU A 200 7.02 -4.44 11.54
CA LEU A 200 7.02 -3.40 12.57
C LEU A 200 7.90 -3.86 13.74
N GLY A 201 8.89 -3.06 14.11
CA GLY A 201 9.76 -3.32 15.26
C GLY A 201 9.22 -2.66 16.51
N ARG A 202 9.19 -1.32 16.51
CA ARG A 202 8.61 -0.54 17.61
C ARG A 202 8.13 0.82 17.12
N TYR A 203 7.19 1.38 17.87
CA TYR A 203 6.89 2.80 17.82
C TYR A 203 7.88 3.55 18.70
N ASP A 204 8.31 4.73 18.28
CA ASP A 204 9.34 5.53 18.95
C ASP A 204 9.07 7.02 18.73
N TYR A 205 9.82 7.88 19.42
CA TYR A 205 9.74 9.33 19.25
C TYR A 205 11.12 9.92 18.95
N VAL A 206 11.19 10.83 17.98
CA VAL A 206 12.36 11.68 17.71
C VAL A 206 11.91 13.13 17.82
N GLY A 207 12.36 13.81 18.88
CA GLY A 207 11.75 15.07 19.31
C GLY A 207 10.26 14.89 19.59
N GLU A 208 9.41 15.72 18.99
CA GLU A 208 7.94 15.63 19.10
C GLU A 208 7.28 14.70 18.06
N GLN A 209 8.09 14.08 17.19
CA GLN A 209 7.57 13.25 16.11
C GLN A 209 7.41 11.79 16.54
N SER A 210 6.18 11.26 16.44
CA SER A 210 5.95 9.80 16.52
C SER A 210 6.44 9.12 15.24
N ILE A 211 7.26 8.08 15.37
CA ILE A 211 7.90 7.37 14.25
C ILE A 211 7.71 5.85 14.38
N VAL A 212 7.91 5.15 13.27
CA VAL A 212 7.95 3.69 13.21
C VAL A 212 9.38 3.25 12.93
N ARG A 213 9.92 2.36 13.76
CA ARG A 213 11.17 1.65 13.46
C ARG A 213 10.83 0.23 13.06
N LEU A 214 11.30 -0.18 11.88
CA LEU A 214 11.11 -1.55 11.41
C LEU A 214 11.91 -2.54 12.27
N ALA A 215 11.46 -3.80 12.30
CA ALA A 215 12.18 -4.89 12.94
C ALA A 215 13.37 -5.27 12.05
N PRO A 216 14.63 -4.94 12.41
CA PRO A 216 15.73 -4.95 11.44
C PRO A 216 15.96 -6.32 10.81
N LYS A 217 16.13 -7.36 11.62
CA LYS A 217 16.38 -8.74 11.14
C LYS A 217 15.25 -9.31 10.29
N GLN A 218 14.00 -9.01 10.66
CA GLN A 218 12.84 -9.52 9.92
C GLN A 218 12.65 -8.74 8.61
N SER A 219 12.94 -7.43 8.63
CA SER A 219 12.84 -6.59 7.43
C SER A 219 13.92 -6.93 6.42
N GLU A 220 15.15 -7.16 6.88
CA GLU A 220 16.26 -7.67 6.06
C GLU A 220 15.87 -8.98 5.40
N ALA A 221 15.41 -9.97 6.19
CA ALA A 221 14.94 -11.24 5.65
C ALA A 221 13.78 -11.10 4.64
N LEU A 222 12.85 -10.16 4.87
CA LEU A 222 11.79 -9.87 3.90
C LEU A 222 12.38 -9.30 2.61
N PHE A 223 13.26 -8.31 2.69
CA PHE A 223 13.79 -7.66 1.50
C PHE A 223 14.76 -8.57 0.72
N ASP A 224 15.53 -9.43 1.40
CA ASP A 224 16.31 -10.50 0.78
C ASP A 224 15.39 -11.45 0.00
N SER A 225 14.31 -11.92 0.63
CA SER A 225 13.37 -12.84 -0.02
C SER A 225 12.73 -12.26 -1.28
N LEU A 226 12.52 -10.94 -1.34
CA LEU A 226 12.02 -10.25 -2.53
C LEU A 226 13.08 -10.07 -3.61
N ARG A 227 14.37 -9.94 -3.24
CA ARG A 227 15.47 -9.89 -4.22
C ARG A 227 15.75 -11.25 -4.86
N GLU A 228 15.53 -12.31 -4.09
CA GLU A 228 15.89 -13.68 -4.46
C GLU A 228 14.71 -14.48 -5.03
N ASP A 229 13.53 -13.85 -5.21
CA ASP A 229 12.28 -14.50 -5.62
C ASP A 229 11.88 -15.69 -4.71
N ASP A 230 12.19 -15.62 -3.41
CA ASP A 230 12.00 -16.70 -2.42
C ASP A 230 11.12 -16.28 -1.24
N ILE A 231 9.95 -15.71 -1.54
CA ILE A 231 9.01 -15.25 -0.51
C ILE A 231 8.50 -16.41 0.36
N ASP A 232 8.43 -17.62 -0.18
CA ASP A 232 7.93 -18.81 0.51
C ASP A 232 8.83 -19.15 1.71
N SER A 233 10.16 -19.11 1.55
CA SER A 233 11.09 -19.31 2.67
C SER A 233 10.91 -18.25 3.76
N TYR A 234 10.59 -17.01 3.40
CA TYR A 234 10.28 -15.96 4.37
C TYR A 234 8.95 -16.25 5.09
N LEU A 235 7.91 -16.65 4.37
CA LEU A 235 6.59 -16.95 4.93
C LEU A 235 6.58 -18.22 5.80
N ASP A 236 7.36 -19.24 5.47
CA ASP A 236 7.56 -20.43 6.31
C ASP A 236 8.18 -20.06 7.66
N LYS A 237 9.14 -19.12 7.65
CA LYS A 237 9.79 -18.61 8.85
C LYS A 237 8.92 -17.63 9.63
N TYR A 238 8.10 -16.84 8.94
CA TYR A 238 7.25 -15.80 9.50
C TYR A 238 5.79 -15.92 9.01
N PRO A 239 5.06 -16.99 9.37
CA PRO A 239 3.74 -17.26 8.80
C PRO A 239 2.69 -16.19 9.15
N LYS A 240 2.91 -15.44 10.23
CA LYS A 240 2.06 -14.31 10.65
C LYS A 240 2.30 -13.02 9.86
N ALA A 241 3.29 -12.99 8.98
CA ALA A 241 3.56 -11.83 8.13
C ALA A 241 2.56 -11.72 6.98
N LYS A 242 2.00 -12.85 6.52
CA LYS A 242 0.95 -12.89 5.51
C LYS A 242 -0.33 -12.27 6.07
N LEU A 243 -0.89 -11.33 5.31
CA LEU A 243 -2.17 -10.70 5.63
C LEU A 243 -3.26 -11.36 4.79
N ASP A 244 -4.34 -11.85 5.42
CA ASP A 244 -5.45 -12.44 4.67
C ASP A 244 -6.12 -11.36 3.79
N GLY A 245 -6.12 -11.57 2.47
CA GLY A 245 -6.55 -10.59 1.47
C GLY A 245 -8.01 -10.12 1.59
N GLU A 246 -8.89 -10.88 2.25
CA GLU A 246 -10.30 -10.50 2.43
C GLU A 246 -10.82 -10.65 3.87
N GLN A 247 -10.26 -11.56 4.68
CA GLN A 247 -10.84 -11.93 5.99
C GLN A 247 -10.20 -11.24 7.20
N SER A 248 -9.01 -10.66 7.07
CA SER A 248 -8.29 -10.01 8.19
C SER A 248 -8.48 -8.49 8.24
N ILE A 249 -9.53 -7.98 7.59
CA ILE A 249 -9.87 -6.55 7.61
C ILE A 249 -10.77 -6.29 8.82
N SER A 250 -10.26 -6.53 10.03
CA SER A 250 -10.88 -6.12 11.30
C SER A 250 -9.96 -5.15 12.02
#